data_AF-A0A7W8LNJ0-F1
#
_entry.id   AF-A0A7W8LNJ0-F1
#
_cell.length_a   1.000
_cell.length_b   1.000
_cell.length_c   1.000
_cell.angle_alpha   90.00
_cell.angle_beta   90.00
_cell.angle_gamma   90.00
#
_symmetry.space_group_name_H-M   'P 1'
#
loop_
_entity.id
_entity.type
_entity.pdbx_description
1 polymer ?
#
loop_
_entity_poly.entity_id
_entity_poly.type
_entity_poly.pdbx_seq_one_letter_code
_entity_poly.pdbx_strand_id
1 'polypeptide(L)'
;MRTVFSRRLAPPVTAAASQETLRLSVVPERVLRAFLWLIAGLIVVPTLLNLLLAASPTLADQGLFTKLYNLTYLDREQNLPSYVSTAALFVCAGLMFVIAQVSRRRQQRENAYWWVLGLVFLGLSFDETAGVHEGLSESASSAADSAGLSSLASLGWVTLGLLFVGLFAVVFLRFWLRLAPRVRLLLGLAAALYLGGALGMEVLGSRLSDLYGFDDLHYKLAATVEETLEFLGTAVLLYALLCYLRLMVGRLDLHFR
;
A
#
# COMPACT_ATOMS: atom_id res chain seq x y z
N MET A 1 17.97 55.08 65.08
CA MET A 1 19.06 54.13 64.75
C MET A 1 18.42 52.95 64.03
N ARG A 2 18.95 52.58 62.85
CA ARG A 2 18.28 51.81 61.79
C ARG A 2 17.93 50.36 62.15
N THR A 3 16.71 49.96 61.78
CA THR A 3 16.22 48.59 61.60
C THR A 3 16.90 47.92 60.39
N VAL A 4 17.31 46.66 60.52
CA VAL A 4 17.75 45.81 59.40
C VAL A 4 16.92 44.52 59.42
N PHE A 5 15.93 44.46 58.53
CA PHE A 5 15.23 43.22 58.18
C PHE A 5 16.06 42.49 57.12
N SER A 6 16.49 41.26 57.44
CA SER A 6 17.14 40.37 56.47
C SER A 6 16.07 39.77 55.54
N ARG A 7 16.02 40.27 54.30
CA ARG A 7 15.24 39.69 53.21
C ARG A 7 15.89 38.36 52.81
N ARG A 8 15.29 37.22 53.17
CA ARG A 8 15.64 35.93 52.56
C ARG A 8 15.21 35.97 51.10
N LEU A 9 16.16 35.91 50.19
CA LEU A 9 15.92 35.69 48.76
C LEU A 9 15.35 34.27 48.61
N ALA A 10 14.18 34.16 47.97
CA ALA A 10 13.64 32.88 47.55
C ALA A 10 14.60 32.22 46.53
N PRO A 11 14.76 30.89 46.53
CA PRO A 11 15.57 30.22 45.52
C PRO A 11 14.95 30.44 44.12
N PRO A 12 15.76 30.46 43.06
CA PRO A 12 15.25 30.56 41.71
C PRO A 12 14.35 29.35 41.43
N VAL A 13 13.11 29.61 41.06
CA VAL A 13 12.24 28.59 40.46
C VAL A 13 12.92 28.17 39.16
N THR A 14 13.61 27.04 39.19
CA THR A 14 14.02 26.34 37.97
C THR A 14 12.74 25.92 37.28
N ALA A 15 12.25 26.76 36.36
CA ALA A 15 11.28 26.37 35.37
C ALA A 15 11.95 25.29 34.51
N ALA A 16 11.80 24.03 34.92
CA ALA A 16 11.99 22.92 34.03
C ALA A 16 10.99 23.13 32.91
N ALA A 17 11.48 23.54 31.73
CA ALA A 17 10.67 23.65 30.53
C ALA A 17 9.96 22.30 30.36
N SER A 18 8.65 22.27 30.61
CA SER A 18 7.82 21.13 30.29
C SER A 18 7.90 20.98 28.79
N GLN A 19 8.73 20.05 28.30
CA GLN A 19 8.71 19.67 26.91
C GLN A 19 7.30 19.17 26.63
N GLU A 20 6.51 19.96 25.90
CA GLU A 20 5.16 19.58 25.50
C GLU A 20 5.28 18.42 24.54
N THR A 21 5.21 17.19 25.06
CA THR A 21 5.19 16.00 24.21
C THR A 21 3.83 15.89 23.55
N LEU A 22 3.76 16.09 22.24
CA LEU A 22 2.56 15.80 21.46
C LEU A 22 2.34 14.28 21.45
N ARG A 23 1.17 13.83 21.92
CA ARG A 23 0.77 12.41 21.90
C ARG A 23 -0.34 12.20 20.89
N LEU A 24 -0.03 11.48 19.81
CA LEU A 24 -1.03 11.10 18.81
C LEU A 24 -1.45 9.65 19.04
N SER A 25 -2.72 9.42 19.39
CA SER A 25 -3.25 8.07 19.55
C SER A 25 -3.67 7.49 18.20
N VAL A 26 -3.11 6.34 17.83
CA VAL A 26 -3.40 5.66 16.56
C VAL A 26 -4.56 4.69 16.76
N VAL A 27 -5.70 5.02 16.15
CA VAL A 27 -6.91 4.18 16.17
C VAL A 27 -7.06 3.50 14.80
N PRO A 28 -6.93 2.16 14.70
CA PRO A 28 -6.94 1.44 13.43
C PRO A 28 -8.16 1.78 12.55
N GLU A 29 -9.34 1.89 13.15
CA GLU A 29 -10.59 2.18 12.44
C GLU A 29 -10.61 3.59 11.84
N ARG A 30 -9.98 4.57 12.49
CA ARG A 30 -9.89 5.95 11.97
C ARG A 30 -8.93 6.03 10.80
N VAL A 31 -7.78 5.35 10.91
CA VAL A 31 -6.79 5.26 9.83
C VAL A 31 -7.40 4.57 8.61
N LEU A 32 -8.06 3.43 8.80
CA LEU A 32 -8.75 2.73 7.72
C LEU A 32 -9.78 3.62 7.02
N ARG A 33 -10.67 4.29 7.77
CA ARG A 33 -11.68 5.17 7.17
C ARG A 33 -11.06 6.33 6.39
N ALA A 34 -10.01 6.96 6.95
CA ALA A 34 -9.32 8.04 6.26
C ALA A 34 -8.69 7.54 4.94
N PHE A 35 -8.08 6.35 4.97
CA PHE A 35 -7.48 5.76 3.78
C PHE A 35 -8.54 5.36 2.74
N LEU A 36 -9.67 4.79 3.15
CA LEU A 36 -10.78 4.48 2.25
C LEU A 36 -11.38 5.73 1.60
N TRP A 37 -11.47 6.85 2.32
CA TRP A 37 -11.91 8.13 1.72
C TRP A 37 -10.90 8.66 0.70
N LEU A 38 -9.59 8.51 0.98
CA LEU A 38 -8.56 8.85 0.02
C LEU A 38 -8.67 7.99 -1.25
N ILE A 39 -8.77 6.67 -1.09
CA ILE A 39 -8.95 5.71 -2.21
C ILE A 39 -10.20 6.05 -3.02
N ALA A 40 -11.33 6.32 -2.36
CA ALA A 40 -12.55 6.72 -3.05
C ALA A 40 -12.35 8.00 -3.89
N GLY A 41 -11.61 8.99 -3.36
CA GLY A 41 -11.24 10.18 -4.12
C GLY A 41 -10.35 9.87 -5.33
N LEU A 42 -9.35 9.01 -5.16
CA LEU A 42 -8.43 8.59 -6.22
C LEU A 42 -9.11 7.79 -7.33
N ILE A 43 -10.21 7.08 -7.06
CA ILE A 43 -10.95 6.33 -8.07
C ILE A 43 -12.04 7.18 -8.72
N VAL A 44 -12.82 7.92 -7.91
CA VAL A 44 -14.00 8.64 -8.40
C VAL A 44 -13.60 9.85 -9.24
N VAL A 45 -12.61 10.65 -8.79
CA VAL A 45 -12.22 11.87 -9.52
C VAL A 45 -11.73 11.55 -10.93
N PRO A 46 -10.83 10.57 -11.15
CA PRO A 46 -10.31 10.29 -12.49
C PRO A 46 -11.34 9.61 -13.38
N THR A 47 -12.19 8.76 -12.81
CA THR A 47 -13.31 8.14 -13.54
C THR A 47 -14.29 9.20 -14.03
N LEU A 48 -14.66 10.16 -13.18
CA LEU A 48 -15.53 11.28 -13.58
C LEU A 48 -14.86 12.18 -14.63
N LEU A 49 -13.57 12.45 -14.48
CA LEU A 49 -12.81 13.23 -15.46
C LEU A 49 -12.81 12.54 -16.83
N ASN A 50 -12.62 11.22 -16.87
CA ASN A 50 -12.66 10.43 -18.09
C ASN A 50 -14.04 10.49 -18.76
N LEU A 51 -15.11 10.33 -17.99
CA LEU A 51 -16.49 10.44 -18.50
C LEU A 51 -16.80 11.84 -19.07
N LEU A 52 -16.32 12.90 -18.41
CA LEU A 52 -16.49 14.27 -18.89
C LEU A 52 -15.74 14.52 -20.21
N LEU A 53 -14.54 13.97 -20.36
CA LEU A 53 -13.76 14.07 -21.59
C LEU A 53 -14.41 13.31 -22.75
N ALA A 54 -14.92 12.10 -22.48
CA ALA A 54 -15.66 11.32 -23.47
C ALA A 54 -16.94 12.04 -23.94
N ALA A 55 -17.61 12.78 -23.04
CA ALA A 55 -18.83 13.54 -23.37
C ALA A 55 -18.55 14.87 -24.09
N SER A 56 -17.34 15.42 -24.00
CA SER A 56 -17.01 16.73 -24.58
C SER A 56 -15.60 16.75 -25.18
N PRO A 57 -15.44 16.28 -26.44
CA PRO A 57 -14.14 16.22 -27.11
C PRO A 57 -13.43 17.58 -27.23
N THR A 58 -14.19 18.68 -27.23
CA THR A 58 -13.64 20.05 -27.25
C THR A 58 -12.91 20.44 -25.97
N LEU A 59 -13.17 19.76 -24.85
CA LEU A 59 -12.39 19.93 -23.61
C LEU A 59 -11.07 19.16 -23.66
N ALA A 60 -10.99 18.08 -24.45
CA ALA A 60 -9.76 17.31 -24.60
C ALA A 60 -8.65 18.09 -25.33
N ASP A 61 -9.02 19.03 -26.22
CA ASP A 61 -8.09 19.94 -26.89
C ASP A 61 -7.44 20.97 -25.93
N GLN A 62 -7.98 21.13 -24.72
CA GLN A 62 -7.36 21.97 -23.71
C GLN A 62 -6.31 21.17 -22.93
N GLY A 63 -5.03 21.34 -23.30
CA GLY A 63 -3.90 20.57 -22.75
C GLY A 63 -3.74 20.54 -21.21
N LEU A 64 -4.50 21.35 -20.45
CA LEU A 64 -4.63 21.19 -18.99
C LEU A 64 -5.38 19.91 -18.61
N PHE A 65 -6.46 19.55 -19.30
CA PHE A 65 -7.26 18.37 -18.99
C PHE A 65 -6.51 17.08 -19.30
N THR A 66 -5.78 17.03 -20.41
CA THR A 66 -4.90 15.91 -20.76
C THR A 66 -3.80 15.71 -19.71
N LYS A 67 -3.24 16.80 -19.15
CA LYS A 67 -2.29 16.73 -18.04
C LYS A 67 -2.93 16.20 -16.75
N LEU A 68 -4.12 16.69 -16.38
CA LEU A 68 -4.84 16.22 -15.19
C LEU A 68 -5.24 14.74 -15.32
N TYR A 69 -5.66 14.32 -16.51
CA TYR A 69 -5.93 12.91 -16.82
C TYR A 69 -4.67 12.07 -16.63
N ASN A 70 -3.56 12.44 -17.26
CA ASN A 70 -2.29 11.71 -17.13
C ASN A 70 -1.78 11.63 -15.68
N LEU A 71 -2.03 12.66 -14.86
CA LEU A 71 -1.63 12.69 -13.45
C LEU A 71 -2.48 11.78 -12.54
N THR A 72 -3.64 11.32 -13.03
CA THR A 72 -4.62 10.61 -12.22
C THR A 72 -5.15 9.32 -12.85
N TYR A 73 -4.68 8.98 -14.05
CA TYR A 73 -5.06 7.77 -14.76
C TYR A 73 -4.48 6.54 -14.07
N LEU A 74 -5.34 5.75 -13.40
CA LEU A 74 -4.95 4.71 -12.46
C LEU A 74 -3.90 3.73 -13.02
N ASP A 75 -4.14 3.20 -14.21
CA ASP A 75 -3.31 2.20 -14.93
C ASP A 75 -1.96 2.74 -15.45
N ARG A 76 -1.51 3.91 -14.99
CA ARG A 76 -0.16 4.40 -15.27
C ARG A 76 0.67 4.46 -14.01
N GLU A 77 1.92 4.07 -14.15
CA GLU A 77 2.91 4.37 -13.13
C GLU A 77 3.31 5.86 -13.13
N GLN A 78 3.94 6.27 -12.03
CA GLN A 78 4.46 7.63 -11.81
C GLN A 78 3.38 8.73 -11.74
N ASN A 79 2.20 8.39 -11.21
CA ASN A 79 1.07 9.29 -11.06
C ASN A 79 0.66 9.42 -9.58
N LEU A 80 -0.39 10.20 -9.28
CA LEU A 80 -0.84 10.38 -7.91
C LEU A 80 -1.30 9.06 -7.24
N PRO A 81 -2.14 8.21 -7.86
CA PRO A 81 -2.46 6.88 -7.34
C PRO A 81 -1.24 6.03 -6.97
N SER A 82 -0.27 5.87 -7.88
CA SER A 82 0.89 4.99 -7.66
C SER A 82 1.80 5.48 -6.54
N TYR A 83 1.95 6.81 -6.36
CA TYR A 83 2.65 7.36 -5.19
C TYR A 83 1.92 7.06 -3.87
N VAL A 84 0.58 7.04 -3.88
CA VAL A 84 -0.22 6.67 -2.71
C VAL A 84 -0.10 5.18 -2.41
N SER A 85 -0.14 4.30 -3.43
CA SER A 85 0.11 2.86 -3.29
C SER A 85 1.51 2.61 -2.71
N THR A 86 2.53 3.21 -3.32
CA THR A 86 3.94 3.17 -2.87
C THR A 86 4.06 3.55 -1.40
N ALA A 87 3.49 4.69 -0.98
CA ALA A 87 3.57 5.15 0.40
C ALA A 87 2.82 4.22 1.36
N ALA A 88 1.66 3.69 0.97
CA ALA A 88 0.88 2.78 1.78
C ALA A 88 1.60 1.43 1.99
N LEU A 89 2.20 0.87 0.94
CA LEU A 89 3.04 -0.34 0.99
C LEU A 89 4.28 -0.10 1.85
N PHE A 90 4.94 1.05 1.73
CA PHE A 90 6.08 1.44 2.57
C PHE A 90 5.69 1.52 4.06
N VAL A 91 4.54 2.11 4.38
CA VAL A 91 4.01 2.15 5.75
C VAL A 91 3.72 0.73 6.26
N CYS A 92 3.13 -0.14 5.43
CA CYS A 92 2.90 -1.53 5.80
C CYS A 92 4.22 -2.27 6.09
N ALA A 93 5.25 -2.09 5.26
CA ALA A 93 6.59 -2.62 5.48
C ALA A 93 7.19 -2.12 6.81
N GLY A 94 7.09 -0.82 7.08
CA GLY A 94 7.51 -0.22 8.35
C GLY A 94 6.79 -0.82 9.56
N LEU A 95 5.47 -1.01 9.48
CA LEU A 95 4.68 -1.66 10.54
C LEU A 95 5.11 -3.12 10.74
N MET A 96 5.41 -3.86 9.67
CA MET A 96 5.92 -5.23 9.77
C MET A 96 7.27 -5.27 10.48
N PHE A 97 8.20 -4.34 10.21
CA PHE A 97 9.46 -4.23 10.94
C PHE A 97 9.25 -3.89 12.42
N VAL A 98 8.31 -3.00 12.73
CA VAL A 98 7.94 -2.70 14.12
C VAL A 98 7.40 -3.96 14.81
N ILE A 99 6.48 -4.69 14.17
CA ILE A 99 5.93 -5.95 14.69
C ILE A 99 7.05 -6.98 14.88
N ALA A 100 7.99 -7.09 13.94
CA ALA A 100 9.15 -7.98 14.04
C ALA A 100 9.99 -7.65 15.28
N GLN A 101 10.26 -6.37 15.51
CA GLN A 101 11.05 -5.91 16.64
C GLN A 101 10.34 -6.13 17.98
N VAL A 102 9.03 -5.89 18.05
CA VAL A 102 8.22 -6.20 19.25
C VAL A 102 8.20 -7.71 19.51
N SER A 103 8.02 -8.52 18.47
CA SER A 103 8.04 -9.99 18.55
C SER A 103 9.38 -10.50 19.05
N ARG A 104 10.49 -9.93 18.56
CA ARG A 104 11.85 -10.25 19.01
C ARG A 104 12.05 -9.95 20.49
N ARG A 105 11.62 -8.77 20.97
CA ARG A 105 11.71 -8.40 22.41
C ARG A 105 10.90 -9.35 23.30
N ARG A 106 9.85 -9.96 22.78
CA ARG A 106 9.02 -10.97 23.45
C ARG A 106 9.50 -12.40 23.24
N GLN A 107 10.66 -12.59 22.61
CA GLN A 107 11.24 -13.90 22.30
C GLN A 107 10.32 -14.82 21.49
N GLN A 108 9.45 -14.23 20.66
CA GLN A 108 8.56 -14.97 19.76
C GLN A 108 9.36 -15.45 18.53
N ARG A 109 9.15 -16.71 18.12
CA ARG A 109 9.84 -17.34 16.99
C ARG A 109 9.41 -16.74 15.65
N GLU A 110 8.26 -16.08 15.64
CA GLU A 110 7.60 -15.47 14.49
C GLU A 110 8.30 -14.19 14.00
N ASN A 111 9.26 -13.63 14.77
CA ASN A 111 9.92 -12.37 14.42
C ASN A 111 10.60 -12.39 13.04
N ALA A 112 11.22 -13.52 12.65
CA ALA A 112 11.91 -13.64 11.38
C ALA A 112 10.93 -13.54 10.19
N TYR A 113 9.72 -14.10 10.32
CA TYR A 113 8.69 -14.02 9.30
C TYR A 113 8.25 -12.57 9.07
N TRP A 114 8.09 -11.79 10.15
CA TRP A 114 7.75 -10.37 10.03
C TRP A 114 8.86 -9.52 9.42
N TRP A 115 10.14 -9.86 9.65
CA TRP A 115 11.26 -9.23 8.95
C TRP A 115 11.24 -9.51 7.45
N VAL A 116 11.06 -10.79 7.07
CA VAL A 116 10.99 -11.17 5.65
C VAL A 116 9.78 -10.52 4.98
N LEU A 117 8.61 -10.51 5.64
CA LEU A 117 7.42 -9.80 5.16
C LEU A 117 7.69 -8.31 4.94
N GLY A 118 8.33 -7.63 5.90
CA GLY A 118 8.68 -6.23 5.75
C GLY A 118 9.62 -5.97 4.57
N LEU A 119 10.58 -6.86 4.31
CA LEU A 119 11.47 -6.77 3.14
C LEU A 119 10.71 -6.98 1.82
N VAL A 120 9.79 -7.95 1.77
CA VAL A 120 8.95 -8.20 0.59
C VAL A 120 8.08 -6.99 0.28
N PHE A 121 7.39 -6.43 1.27
CA PHE A 121 6.54 -5.25 1.08
C PHE A 121 7.33 -3.98 0.76
N LEU A 122 8.57 -3.88 1.24
CA LEU A 122 9.48 -2.81 0.81
C LEU A 122 9.88 -2.98 -0.66
N GLY A 123 10.08 -4.21 -1.12
CA GLY A 123 10.29 -4.52 -2.53
C GLY A 123 9.08 -4.17 -3.39
N LEU A 124 7.86 -4.53 -2.97
CA LEU A 124 6.62 -4.17 -3.67
C LEU A 124 6.43 -2.65 -3.73
N SER A 125 6.72 -1.95 -2.63
CA SER A 125 6.68 -0.48 -2.59
C SER A 125 7.66 0.16 -3.58
N PHE A 126 8.83 -0.45 -3.79
CA PHE A 126 9.78 0.03 -4.79
C PHE A 126 9.31 -0.27 -6.22
N ASP A 127 8.79 -1.48 -6.45
CA ASP A 127 8.28 -1.92 -7.74
C ASP A 127 7.18 -0.98 -8.27
N GLU A 128 6.21 -0.62 -7.44
CA GLU A 128 5.12 0.32 -7.75
C GLU A 128 5.58 1.69 -8.30
N THR A 129 6.77 2.15 -7.93
CA THR A 129 7.33 3.41 -8.48
C THR A 129 8.26 3.16 -9.68
N ALA A 130 8.89 1.99 -9.73
CA ALA A 130 9.96 1.68 -10.66
C ALA A 130 9.52 0.86 -11.88
N GLY A 131 8.34 0.24 -11.84
CA GLY A 131 7.80 -0.58 -12.93
C GLY A 131 8.64 -1.78 -13.27
N VAL A 132 9.20 -2.44 -12.26
CA VAL A 132 10.05 -3.60 -12.53
C VAL A 132 9.21 -4.72 -13.11
N HIS A 133 7.99 -4.94 -12.61
CA HIS A 133 7.09 -5.95 -13.15
C HIS A 133 6.62 -5.63 -14.59
N GLU A 134 6.45 -4.37 -14.97
CA GLU A 134 6.18 -3.97 -16.36
C GLU A 134 7.33 -4.38 -17.30
N GLY A 135 8.58 -4.06 -16.91
CA GLY A 135 9.76 -4.44 -17.69
C GLY A 135 9.99 -5.96 -17.76
N LEU A 136 9.61 -6.68 -16.70
CA LEU A 136 9.58 -8.15 -16.69
C LEU A 136 8.50 -8.70 -17.63
N SER A 137 7.32 -8.06 -17.68
CA SER A 137 6.25 -8.39 -18.61
C SER A 137 6.73 -8.27 -20.05
N GLU A 138 7.32 -7.13 -20.44
CA GLU A 138 7.84 -6.92 -21.81
C GLU A 138 8.95 -7.93 -22.18
N SER A 139 9.86 -8.20 -21.24
CA SER A 139 10.94 -9.18 -21.42
C SER A 139 10.41 -10.62 -21.56
N ALA A 140 9.40 -10.98 -20.76
CA ALA A 140 8.78 -12.30 -20.81
C ALA A 140 8.00 -12.49 -22.12
N SER A 141 7.25 -11.47 -22.55
CA SER A 141 6.51 -11.46 -23.80
C SER A 141 7.42 -11.66 -25.00
N SER A 142 8.48 -10.85 -25.10
CA SER A 142 9.45 -10.94 -26.20
C SER A 142 10.19 -12.29 -26.25
N ALA A 143 10.56 -12.83 -25.09
CA ALA A 143 11.18 -14.16 -25.00
C ALA A 143 10.20 -15.27 -25.44
N ALA A 144 8.95 -15.22 -24.99
CA ALA A 144 7.94 -16.21 -25.34
C ALA A 144 7.61 -16.18 -26.85
N ASP A 145 7.51 -14.99 -27.44
CA ASP A 145 7.33 -14.83 -28.89
C ASP A 145 8.51 -15.42 -29.67
N SER A 146 9.75 -15.15 -29.23
CA SER A 146 10.95 -15.72 -29.86
C SER A 146 11.01 -17.24 -29.81
N ALA A 147 10.37 -17.86 -28.80
CA ALA A 147 10.28 -19.31 -28.63
C ALA A 147 9.07 -19.95 -29.33
N GLY A 148 8.23 -19.16 -30.01
CA GLY A 148 6.98 -19.63 -30.61
C GLY A 148 5.88 -19.97 -29.60
N LEU A 149 6.00 -19.46 -28.36
CA LEU A 149 5.09 -19.66 -27.24
C LEU A 149 4.20 -18.43 -27.05
N SER A 150 3.60 -17.91 -28.11
CA SER A 150 2.79 -16.67 -28.10
C SER A 150 1.63 -16.69 -27.09
N SER A 151 1.10 -17.86 -26.75
CA SER A 151 0.08 -17.99 -25.70
C SER A 151 0.59 -17.70 -24.27
N LEU A 152 1.91 -17.79 -24.05
CA LEU A 152 2.55 -17.43 -22.79
C LEU A 152 3.05 -15.99 -22.79
N ALA A 153 3.21 -15.37 -23.96
CA ALA A 153 3.59 -13.97 -24.05
C ALA A 153 2.55 -13.06 -23.38
N SER A 154 1.26 -13.35 -23.57
CA SER A 154 0.16 -12.62 -22.92
C SER A 154 0.06 -12.82 -21.40
N LEU A 155 0.96 -13.60 -20.78
CA LEU A 155 1.00 -13.78 -19.32
C LEU A 155 2.08 -12.93 -18.66
N GLY A 156 2.97 -12.29 -19.43
CA GLY A 156 3.96 -11.34 -18.92
C GLY A 156 4.69 -11.83 -17.66
N TRP A 157 4.69 -11.01 -16.61
CA TRP A 157 5.31 -11.35 -15.32
C TRP A 157 4.46 -12.29 -14.45
N VAL A 158 3.17 -12.50 -14.75
CA VAL A 158 2.21 -13.26 -13.91
C VAL A 158 2.72 -14.66 -13.58
N THR A 159 3.40 -15.32 -14.52
CA THR A 159 3.97 -16.66 -14.29
C THR A 159 5.00 -16.63 -13.16
N LEU A 160 5.90 -15.65 -13.17
CA LEU A 160 6.90 -15.46 -12.12
C LEU A 160 6.23 -15.06 -10.80
N GLY A 161 5.22 -14.19 -10.87
CA GLY A 161 4.39 -13.79 -9.73
C GLY A 161 3.71 -14.98 -9.05
N LEU A 162 3.06 -15.86 -9.82
CA LEU A 162 2.39 -17.05 -9.31
C LEU A 162 3.37 -18.05 -8.67
N LEU A 163 4.54 -18.25 -9.27
CA LEU A 163 5.60 -19.09 -8.69
C LEU A 163 6.09 -18.52 -7.35
N PHE A 164 6.34 -17.21 -7.30
CA PHE A 164 6.73 -16.53 -6.09
C PHE A 164 5.66 -16.64 -5.01
N VAL A 165 4.39 -16.35 -5.33
CA VAL A 165 3.25 -16.47 -4.41
C VAL A 165 3.06 -17.89 -3.92
N GLY A 166 3.20 -18.90 -4.78
CA GLY A 166 3.11 -20.31 -4.41
C GLY A 166 4.17 -20.71 -3.38
N LEU A 167 5.45 -20.36 -3.65
CA LEU A 167 6.54 -20.58 -2.70
C LEU A 167 6.30 -19.82 -1.39
N PHE A 168 5.90 -18.55 -1.50
CA PHE A 168 5.60 -17.70 -0.37
C PHE A 168 4.50 -18.29 0.51
N ALA A 169 3.39 -18.75 -0.08
CA ALA A 169 2.29 -19.38 0.62
C ALA A 169 2.76 -20.62 1.39
N VAL A 170 3.56 -21.50 0.77
CA VAL A 170 4.08 -22.72 1.43
C VAL A 170 4.96 -22.37 2.63
N VAL A 171 5.89 -21.43 2.47
CA VAL A 171 6.83 -21.02 3.54
C VAL A 171 6.09 -20.35 4.70
N PHE A 172 5.11 -19.50 4.39
CA PHE A 172 4.40 -18.70 5.40
C PHE A 172 3.14 -19.37 5.96
N LEU A 173 2.65 -20.48 5.39
CA LEU A 173 1.41 -21.13 5.82
C LEU A 173 1.40 -21.47 7.30
N ARG A 174 2.48 -22.09 7.80
CA ARG A 174 2.60 -22.48 9.22
C ARG A 174 2.60 -21.27 10.14
N PHE A 175 3.23 -20.17 9.72
CA PHE A 175 3.23 -18.90 10.46
C PHE A 175 1.83 -18.28 10.47
N TRP A 176 1.17 -18.19 9.31
CA TRP A 176 -0.16 -17.62 9.15
C TRP A 176 -1.21 -18.36 9.98
N LEU A 177 -1.15 -19.70 10.02
CA LEU A 177 -2.09 -20.52 10.81
C LEU A 177 -1.96 -20.31 12.33
N ARG A 178 -0.81 -19.84 12.83
CA ARG A 178 -0.58 -19.56 14.26
C ARG A 178 -1.06 -18.18 14.71
N LEU A 179 -1.41 -17.30 13.78
CA LEU A 179 -1.92 -15.98 14.12
C LEU A 179 -3.32 -16.07 14.72
N ALA A 180 -3.70 -15.07 15.50
CA ALA A 180 -5.05 -14.96 16.06
C ALA A 180 -6.10 -15.01 14.94
N PRO A 181 -7.25 -15.70 15.11
CA PRO A 181 -8.21 -15.96 14.02
C PRO A 181 -8.63 -14.72 13.25
N ARG A 182 -8.87 -13.60 13.95
CA ARG A 182 -9.26 -12.32 13.33
C ARG A 182 -8.14 -11.75 12.44
N VAL A 183 -6.89 -11.80 12.89
CA VAL A 183 -5.73 -11.28 12.13
C VAL A 183 -5.46 -12.18 10.94
N ARG A 184 -5.54 -13.49 11.12
CA ARG A 184 -5.41 -14.48 10.06
C ARG A 184 -6.42 -14.22 8.93
N LEU A 185 -7.69 -14.01 9.28
CA LEU A 185 -8.74 -13.70 8.31
C LEU A 185 -8.46 -12.39 7.56
N LEU A 186 -8.08 -11.32 8.27
CA LEU A 186 -7.79 -10.03 7.65
C LEU A 186 -6.59 -10.09 6.71
N LEU A 187 -5.50 -10.78 7.09
CA LEU A 187 -4.35 -10.97 6.21
C LEU A 187 -4.69 -11.83 4.99
N GLY A 188 -5.52 -12.86 5.17
CA GLY A 188 -6.00 -13.67 4.05
C GLY A 188 -6.88 -12.86 3.07
N LEU A 189 -7.78 -12.03 3.59
CA LEU A 189 -8.60 -11.12 2.78
C LEU A 189 -7.74 -10.09 2.04
N ALA A 190 -6.77 -9.48 2.73
CA ALA A 190 -5.84 -8.54 2.12
C ALA A 190 -5.06 -9.18 0.96
N ALA A 191 -4.52 -10.39 1.18
CA ALA A 191 -3.80 -11.14 0.15
C ALA A 191 -4.71 -11.51 -1.03
N ALA A 192 -5.95 -11.95 -0.77
CA ALA A 192 -6.90 -12.30 -1.82
C ALA A 192 -7.30 -11.09 -2.68
N LEU A 193 -7.50 -9.92 -2.07
CA LEU A 193 -7.81 -8.69 -2.79
C LEU A 193 -6.60 -8.21 -3.59
N TYR A 194 -5.44 -8.06 -2.95
CA TYR A 194 -4.24 -7.53 -3.60
C TYR A 194 -3.73 -8.44 -4.73
N LEU A 195 -3.56 -9.73 -4.46
CA LEU A 195 -3.10 -10.69 -5.48
C LEU A 195 -4.19 -10.95 -6.54
N GLY A 196 -5.46 -10.82 -6.17
CA GLY A 196 -6.59 -10.91 -7.10
C GLY A 196 -6.61 -9.75 -8.10
N GLY A 197 -6.25 -8.54 -7.66
CA GLY A 197 -5.91 -7.41 -8.53
C GLY A 197 -4.67 -7.74 -9.36
N ALA A 198 -3.49 -7.68 -8.74
CA ALA A 198 -2.19 -7.74 -9.42
C ALA A 198 -1.94 -8.94 -10.34
N LEU A 199 -2.45 -10.14 -10.00
CA LEU A 199 -2.24 -11.34 -10.83
C LEU A 199 -3.50 -11.75 -11.58
N GLY A 200 -4.66 -11.59 -10.95
CA GLY A 200 -5.93 -12.02 -11.52
C GLY A 200 -6.41 -11.07 -12.61
N MET A 201 -6.34 -9.76 -12.34
CA MET A 201 -6.78 -8.75 -13.28
C MET A 201 -5.76 -8.51 -14.38
N GLU A 202 -4.45 -8.62 -14.12
CA GLU A 202 -3.41 -8.60 -15.16
C GLU A 202 -3.68 -9.61 -16.29
N VAL A 203 -4.10 -10.84 -15.96
CA VAL A 203 -4.50 -11.85 -16.96
C VAL A 203 -5.74 -11.41 -17.75
N LEU A 204 -6.73 -10.81 -17.07
CA LEU A 204 -7.95 -10.33 -17.71
C LEU A 204 -7.68 -9.10 -18.59
N GLY A 205 -6.89 -8.14 -18.09
CA GLY A 205 -6.45 -6.94 -18.76
C GLY A 205 -5.68 -7.27 -20.03
N SER A 206 -4.72 -8.19 -19.95
CA SER A 206 -3.98 -8.72 -21.11
C SER A 206 -4.91 -9.31 -22.18
N ARG A 207 -5.92 -10.08 -21.78
CA ARG A 207 -6.91 -10.63 -22.74
C ARG A 207 -7.78 -9.55 -23.37
N LEU A 208 -8.18 -8.54 -22.60
CA LEU A 208 -9.01 -7.46 -23.10
C LEU A 208 -8.23 -6.50 -24.00
N SER A 209 -6.96 -6.22 -23.69
CA SER A 209 -6.09 -5.40 -24.54
C SER A 209 -5.77 -6.11 -25.86
N ASP A 210 -5.56 -7.42 -25.87
CA ASP A 210 -5.39 -8.20 -27.10
C ASP A 210 -6.62 -8.15 -28.02
N LEU A 211 -7.83 -8.16 -27.44
CA LEU A 211 -9.09 -8.21 -28.19
C LEU A 211 -9.58 -6.83 -28.67
N TYR A 212 -9.44 -5.81 -27.83
CA TYR A 212 -10.07 -4.50 -28.03
C TYR A 212 -9.08 -3.34 -28.06
N GLY A 213 -7.83 -3.55 -27.64
CA GLY A 213 -6.82 -2.51 -27.46
C GLY A 213 -6.91 -1.79 -26.12
N PHE A 214 -5.81 -1.13 -25.73
CA PHE A 214 -5.68 -0.40 -24.46
C PHE A 214 -6.62 0.81 -24.33
N ASP A 215 -7.05 1.38 -25.45
CA ASP A 215 -7.93 2.55 -25.44
C ASP A 215 -9.42 2.22 -25.24
N ASP A 216 -9.79 0.94 -25.31
CA ASP A 216 -11.16 0.49 -25.20
C ASP A 216 -11.72 0.60 -23.77
N LEU A 217 -13.04 0.81 -23.67
CA LEU A 217 -13.73 0.94 -22.40
C LEU A 217 -13.62 -0.32 -21.54
N HIS A 218 -13.63 -1.52 -22.14
CA HIS A 218 -13.57 -2.78 -21.40
C HIS A 218 -12.21 -2.92 -20.68
N TYR A 219 -11.11 -2.59 -21.36
CA TYR A 219 -9.78 -2.59 -20.76
C TYR A 219 -9.70 -1.56 -19.63
N LYS A 220 -10.14 -0.32 -19.87
CA LYS A 220 -10.13 0.76 -18.86
C LYS A 220 -10.95 0.42 -17.61
N LEU A 221 -12.08 -0.28 -17.76
CA LEU A 221 -12.87 -0.77 -16.64
C LEU A 221 -12.16 -1.89 -15.88
N ALA A 222 -11.53 -2.84 -16.58
CA ALA A 222 -10.76 -3.89 -15.95
C ALA A 222 -9.58 -3.32 -15.13
N ALA A 223 -8.81 -2.40 -15.70
CA ALA A 223 -7.72 -1.73 -14.99
C ALA A 223 -8.24 -0.92 -13.78
N THR A 224 -9.41 -0.28 -13.88
CA THR A 224 -10.03 0.40 -12.72
C THR A 224 -10.38 -0.60 -11.60
N VAL A 225 -10.87 -1.78 -11.96
CA VAL A 225 -11.20 -2.84 -10.98
C VAL A 225 -9.93 -3.40 -10.34
N GLU A 226 -8.89 -3.64 -11.14
CA GLU A 226 -7.55 -4.06 -10.69
C GLU A 226 -7.02 -3.15 -9.58
N GLU A 227 -6.86 -1.87 -9.91
CA GLU A 227 -6.39 -0.82 -9.03
C GLU A 227 -7.23 -0.70 -7.75
N THR A 228 -8.55 -0.80 -7.90
CA THR A 228 -9.46 -0.80 -6.76
C THR A 228 -9.20 -1.99 -5.82
N LEU A 229 -9.00 -3.19 -6.37
CA LEU A 229 -8.73 -4.39 -5.59
C LEU A 229 -7.40 -4.28 -4.85
N GLU A 230 -6.37 -3.73 -5.50
CA GLU A 230 -5.07 -3.51 -4.89
C GLU A 230 -5.11 -2.51 -3.73
N PHE A 231 -5.76 -1.35 -3.94
CA PHE A 231 -5.96 -0.37 -2.88
C PHE A 231 -6.73 -0.94 -1.70
N LEU A 232 -7.81 -1.68 -1.97
CA LEU A 232 -8.60 -2.33 -0.91
C LEU A 232 -7.79 -3.39 -0.18
N GLY A 233 -6.99 -4.20 -0.90
CA GLY A 233 -6.08 -5.18 -0.31
C GLY A 233 -5.07 -4.52 0.64
N THR A 234 -4.43 -3.45 0.18
CA THR A 234 -3.48 -2.66 0.99
C THR A 234 -4.15 -1.98 2.19
N ALA A 235 -5.38 -1.48 2.04
CA ALA A 235 -6.14 -0.89 3.14
C ALA A 235 -6.50 -1.93 4.23
N VAL A 236 -6.95 -3.11 3.82
CA VAL A 236 -7.22 -4.23 4.74
C VAL A 236 -5.94 -4.69 5.42
N LEU A 237 -4.82 -4.77 4.70
CA LEU A 237 -3.51 -5.11 5.26
C LEU A 237 -3.09 -4.12 6.34
N LEU A 238 -3.12 -2.82 6.03
CA LEU A 238 -2.77 -1.75 6.96
C LEU A 238 -3.61 -1.85 8.25
N TYR A 239 -4.92 -2.03 8.10
CA TYR A 239 -5.82 -2.24 9.23
C TYR A 239 -5.45 -3.49 10.04
N ALA A 240 -5.17 -4.61 9.37
CA ALA A 240 -4.76 -5.86 10.02
C ALA A 240 -3.49 -5.69 10.85
N LEU A 241 -2.47 -5.02 10.30
CA LEU A 241 -1.19 -4.76 10.98
C LEU A 241 -1.38 -3.87 12.20
N LEU A 242 -2.16 -2.79 12.09
CA LEU A 242 -2.47 -1.91 13.22
C LEU A 242 -3.28 -2.63 14.31
N CYS A 243 -4.26 -3.45 13.93
CA CYS A 243 -4.98 -4.30 14.88
C CYS A 243 -4.06 -5.29 15.58
N TYR A 244 -3.18 -5.96 14.84
CA TYR A 244 -2.24 -6.92 15.42
C TYR A 244 -1.26 -6.24 16.38
N LEU A 245 -0.69 -5.10 15.99
CA LEU A 245 0.21 -4.35 16.86
C LEU A 245 -0.50 -3.87 18.13
N ARG A 246 -1.76 -3.40 18.02
CA ARG A 246 -2.59 -3.03 19.19
C ARG A 246 -2.85 -4.23 20.11
N LEU A 247 -3.10 -5.43 19.56
CA LEU A 247 -3.22 -6.66 20.36
C LEU A 247 -1.91 -7.01 21.08
N MET A 248 -0.77 -6.71 20.48
CA MET A 248 0.53 -6.93 21.12
C MET A 248 0.74 -5.92 22.26
N VAL A 249 0.65 -4.61 22.01
CA VAL A 249 1.14 -3.57 22.94
C VAL A 249 0.05 -2.84 23.74
N GLY A 250 -1.23 -3.13 23.49
CA GLY A 250 -2.38 -2.52 24.18
C GLY A 250 -2.81 -1.17 23.60
N ARG A 251 -2.01 -0.12 23.79
CA ARG A 251 -2.24 1.22 23.22
C ARG A 251 -1.13 1.61 22.24
N LEU A 252 -1.52 2.26 21.15
CA LEU A 252 -0.62 2.79 20.13
C LEU A 252 -0.60 4.31 20.24
N ASP A 253 0.46 4.86 20.81
CA ASP A 253 0.66 6.29 20.94
C ASP A 253 2.00 6.67 20.29
N LEU A 254 1.97 7.66 19.39
CA LEU A 254 3.18 8.26 18.83
C LEU A 254 3.58 9.45 19.70
N HIS A 255 4.82 9.45 20.16
CA HIS A 255 5.39 10.52 20.99
C HIS A 255 6.40 11.31 20.17
N PHE A 256 6.09 12.58 19.92
CA PHE A 256 7.02 13.52 19.31
C PHE A 256 7.64 14.38 20.42
N ARG A 257 8.97 14.51 20.39
CA ARG A 257 9.73 15.41 21.26
C ARG A 257 10.05 16.69 20.51
#